data_AF-A0A7V2ELB9-F1
#
_entry.id   AF-A0A7V2ELB9-F1
#
_cell.length_a   1.000
_cell.length_b   1.000
_cell.length_c   1.000
_cell.angle_alpha   90.00
_cell.angle_beta   90.00
_cell.angle_gamma   90.00
#
_symmetry.space_group_name_H-M   'P 1'
#
loop_
_entity.id
_entity.type
_entity.pdbx_description
1 polymer ?
#
loop_
_entity_poly.entity_id
_entity_poly.type
_entity_poly.pdbx_seq_one_letter_code
_entity_poly.pdbx_strand_id
1 'polypeptide(L)'
;MALRKIPILVFLVAFIFSCTSELPTSSGDSPELTDEAKLAAIWISDEPFYPVDLAQTLQAKFEELREEYGDAFPYVNMEFRYPAVPKELLFGFTQQAMQEVISGDYHEWDELNEQYGVSEVLIRNVELGLAKLIFEDQVNPFLLGDIYETLPGVVYSEPNGLIGDWSNIYPWLVEGQLAFLVREAWGDCPAGCIYSHFWYFKSTISGIRFVGEFETGEPKPGWWPEIEPALRKYLYGDAADCGIYGG
;
A
#
# COMPACT_ATOMS: atom_id res chain seq x y z
N MET A 1 -85.54 5.65 -28.85
CA MET A 1 -85.96 5.94 -27.45
C MET A 1 -84.81 5.55 -26.55
N ALA A 2 -84.23 6.52 -25.85
CA ALA A 2 -82.85 6.48 -25.36
C ALA A 2 -82.63 5.54 -24.16
N LEU A 3 -81.68 4.61 -24.29
CA LEU A 3 -81.15 3.77 -23.23
C LEU A 3 -80.08 4.54 -22.44
N ARG A 4 -80.37 4.80 -21.16
CA ARG A 4 -79.45 5.38 -20.17
C ARG A 4 -78.28 4.42 -19.89
N LYS A 5 -77.05 4.89 -20.03
CA LYS A 5 -75.84 4.21 -19.56
C LYS A 5 -75.60 4.53 -18.08
N ILE A 6 -75.41 3.49 -17.27
CA ILE A 6 -75.00 3.56 -15.87
C ILE A 6 -73.46 3.48 -15.84
N PRO A 7 -72.74 4.38 -15.14
CA PRO A 7 -71.30 4.22 -14.96
C PRO A 7 -71.01 3.20 -13.85
N ILE A 8 -70.17 2.22 -14.17
CA ILE A 8 -69.60 1.24 -13.23
C ILE A 8 -68.48 1.94 -12.46
N LEU A 9 -68.63 2.05 -11.14
CA LEU A 9 -67.63 2.58 -10.23
C LEU A 9 -66.67 1.44 -9.84
N VAL A 10 -65.43 1.49 -10.33
CA VAL A 10 -64.37 0.53 -9.95
C VAL A 10 -63.67 1.07 -8.70
N PHE A 11 -63.83 0.38 -7.58
CA PHE A 11 -63.06 0.64 -6.36
C PHE A 11 -61.69 -0.04 -6.48
N LEU A 12 -60.63 0.76 -6.57
CA LEU A 12 -59.25 0.31 -6.50
C LEU A 12 -58.83 0.30 -5.02
N VAL A 13 -58.67 -0.89 -4.44
CA VAL A 13 -58.12 -1.05 -3.08
C VAL A 13 -56.60 -1.10 -3.20
N ALA A 14 -55.93 -0.01 -2.82
CA ALA A 14 -54.49 0.04 -2.70
C ALA A 14 -54.06 -0.56 -1.35
N PHE A 15 -53.45 -1.75 -1.37
CA PHE A 15 -52.75 -2.29 -0.21
C PHE A 15 -51.37 -1.62 -0.10
N ILE A 16 -51.22 -0.72 0.87
CA ILE A 16 -49.93 -0.16 1.25
C ILE A 16 -49.28 -1.16 2.21
N PHE A 17 -48.38 -2.01 1.70
CA PHE A 17 -47.47 -2.79 2.54
C PHE A 17 -46.35 -1.85 3.01
N SER A 18 -46.48 -1.35 4.25
CA SER A 18 -45.38 -0.68 4.94
C SER A 18 -44.44 -1.76 5.48
N CYS A 19 -43.50 -2.21 4.66
CA CYS A 19 -42.33 -2.96 5.14
C CYS A 19 -41.37 -1.99 5.81
N THR A 20 -41.54 -1.80 7.12
CA THR A 20 -40.53 -1.14 7.94
C THR A 20 -39.42 -2.17 8.20
N SER A 21 -38.48 -2.30 7.26
CA SER A 21 -37.23 -2.99 7.51
C SER A 21 -36.38 -2.07 8.37
N GLU A 22 -36.45 -2.25 9.69
CA GLU A 22 -35.41 -1.75 10.58
C GLU A 22 -34.11 -2.45 10.18
N LEU A 23 -33.28 -1.74 9.41
CA LEU A 23 -31.92 -2.17 9.13
C LEU A 23 -31.20 -2.19 10.48
N PRO A 24 -30.57 -3.31 10.87
CA PRO A 24 -29.75 -3.32 12.06
C PRO A 24 -28.62 -2.31 11.86
N THR A 25 -28.64 -1.22 12.61
CA THR A 25 -27.49 -0.33 12.79
C THR A 25 -26.48 -1.08 13.65
N SER A 26 -25.81 -2.06 13.03
CA SER A 26 -24.54 -2.57 13.52
C SER A 26 -23.53 -1.46 13.33
N SER A 27 -23.37 -0.60 14.34
CA SER A 27 -22.13 0.15 14.57
C SER A 27 -21.03 -0.83 14.98
N GLY A 28 -20.85 -1.88 14.18
CA GLY A 28 -19.75 -2.81 14.33
C GLY A 28 -18.53 -2.07 13.84
N ASP A 29 -17.76 -1.54 14.78
CA ASP A 29 -16.44 -1.00 14.51
C ASP A 29 -15.69 -2.07 13.71
N SER A 30 -15.48 -1.80 12.42
CA SER A 30 -14.53 -2.59 11.65
C SER A 30 -13.23 -2.56 12.44
N PRO A 31 -12.55 -3.72 12.63
CA PRO A 31 -11.28 -3.72 13.32
C PRO A 31 -10.38 -2.65 12.69
N GLU A 32 -9.73 -1.87 13.56
CA GLU A 32 -8.77 -0.86 13.13
C GLU A 32 -7.65 -1.56 12.33
N LEU A 33 -7.38 -1.05 11.12
CA LEU A 33 -6.37 -1.61 10.25
C LEU A 33 -4.97 -1.28 10.75
N THR A 34 -4.10 -2.29 10.84
CA THR A 34 -2.69 -2.07 11.22
C THR A 34 -1.95 -1.29 10.15
N ASP A 35 -0.94 -0.50 10.56
CA ASP A 35 -0.07 0.22 9.62
C ASP A 35 0.64 -0.74 8.65
N GLU A 36 1.04 -1.91 9.14
CA GLU A 36 1.63 -2.97 8.31
C GLU A 36 0.71 -3.35 7.14
N ALA A 37 -0.56 -3.62 7.43
CA ALA A 37 -1.52 -4.06 6.42
C ALA A 37 -1.83 -2.94 5.41
N LYS A 38 -1.93 -1.69 5.89
CA LYS A 38 -2.10 -0.51 5.01
C LYS A 38 -0.90 -0.35 4.08
N LEU A 39 0.32 -0.41 4.61
CA LEU A 39 1.54 -0.26 3.82
C LEU A 39 1.73 -1.41 2.82
N ALA A 40 1.43 -2.64 3.22
CA ALA A 40 1.44 -3.79 2.33
C ALA A 40 0.39 -3.68 1.21
N ALA A 41 -0.78 -3.11 1.50
CA ALA A 41 -1.82 -2.88 0.50
C ALA A 41 -1.42 -1.81 -0.51
N ILE A 42 -0.85 -0.69 -0.04
CA ILE A 42 -0.24 0.33 -0.91
C ILE A 42 0.83 -0.31 -1.79
N TRP A 43 1.72 -1.09 -1.17
CA TRP A 43 2.80 -1.77 -1.86
C TRP A 43 2.34 -2.70 -2.98
N ILE A 44 1.27 -3.47 -2.78
CA ILE A 44 0.78 -4.41 -3.80
C ILE A 44 -0.01 -3.68 -4.89
N SER A 45 -0.80 -2.69 -4.52
CA SER A 45 -1.77 -2.05 -5.42
C SER A 45 -1.20 -0.92 -6.27
N ASP A 46 -0.07 -0.32 -5.85
CA ASP A 46 0.48 0.90 -6.45
C ASP A 46 -0.47 2.10 -6.42
N GLU A 47 -1.54 2.04 -5.62
CA GLU A 47 -2.49 3.14 -5.44
C GLU A 47 -1.92 4.22 -4.51
N PRO A 48 -2.37 5.48 -4.61
CA PRO A 48 -1.88 6.57 -3.75
C PRO A 48 -2.24 6.34 -2.27
N PHE A 49 -3.32 5.59 -2.01
CA PHE A 49 -3.78 5.19 -0.68
C PHE A 49 -4.04 3.68 -0.64
N TYR A 50 -4.11 3.10 0.56
CA TYR A 50 -4.38 1.67 0.70
C TYR A 50 -5.83 1.32 0.30
N PRO A 51 -6.04 0.34 -0.60
CA PRO A 51 -7.37 -0.22 -0.82
C PRO A 51 -7.83 -0.97 0.44
N VAL A 52 -8.93 -0.52 1.05
CA VAL A 52 -9.43 -1.03 2.35
C VAL A 52 -9.62 -2.55 2.34
N ASP A 53 -10.26 -3.10 1.31
CA ASP A 53 -10.50 -4.54 1.20
C ASP A 53 -9.20 -5.37 1.12
N LEU A 54 -8.18 -4.84 0.43
CA LEU A 54 -6.87 -5.47 0.32
C LEU A 54 -6.13 -5.40 1.65
N ALA A 55 -6.17 -4.26 2.35
CA ALA A 55 -5.57 -4.10 3.68
C ALA A 55 -6.23 -5.04 4.71
N GLN A 56 -7.56 -5.15 4.73
CA GLN A 56 -8.27 -6.11 5.58
C GLN A 56 -7.85 -7.56 5.29
N THR A 57 -7.73 -7.90 4.00
CA THR A 57 -7.28 -9.23 3.58
C THR A 57 -5.85 -9.51 4.02
N LEU A 58 -4.94 -8.55 3.84
CA LEU A 58 -3.54 -8.66 4.26
C LEU A 58 -3.41 -8.80 5.77
N GLN A 59 -4.15 -8.00 6.56
CA GLN A 59 -4.15 -8.10 8.02
C GLN A 59 -4.53 -9.52 8.46
N ALA A 60 -5.66 -10.03 7.98
CA ALA A 60 -6.12 -11.38 8.32
C ALA A 60 -5.11 -12.45 7.91
N LYS A 61 -4.42 -12.27 6.76
CA LYS A 61 -3.42 -13.23 6.29
C LYS A 61 -2.06 -13.14 6.99
N PHE A 62 -1.65 -11.97 7.44
CA PHE A 62 -0.49 -11.85 8.33
C PHE A 62 -0.75 -12.50 9.68
N GLU A 63 -1.94 -12.29 10.26
CA GLU A 63 -2.36 -12.96 11.51
C GLU A 63 -2.35 -14.48 11.35
N GLU A 64 -2.98 -15.01 10.30
CA GLU A 64 -2.99 -16.44 10.00
C GLU A 64 -1.58 -17.01 9.80
N LEU A 65 -0.72 -16.31 9.05
CA LEU A 65 0.67 -16.74 8.80
C LEU A 65 1.44 -16.85 10.12
N ARG A 66 1.31 -15.86 11.00
CA ARG A 66 2.00 -15.82 12.30
C ARG A 66 1.47 -16.84 13.28
N GLU A 67 0.15 -17.04 13.32
CA GLU A 67 -0.47 -18.06 14.16
C GLU A 67 -0.01 -19.48 13.75
N GLU A 68 0.05 -19.76 12.44
CA GLU A 68 0.40 -21.09 11.95
C GLU A 68 1.91 -21.37 11.97
N TYR A 69 2.74 -20.37 11.65
CA TYR A 69 4.17 -20.55 11.35
C TYR A 69 5.12 -19.78 12.25
N GLY A 70 4.64 -18.88 13.11
CA GLY A 70 5.47 -17.99 13.93
C GLY A 70 6.39 -18.74 14.91
N ASP A 71 5.96 -19.89 15.44
CA ASP A 71 6.78 -20.72 16.35
C ASP A 71 7.88 -21.49 15.61
N ALA A 72 7.58 -21.97 14.39
CA ALA A 72 8.50 -22.76 13.59
C ALA A 72 9.56 -21.90 12.87
N PHE A 73 9.16 -20.70 12.46
CA PHE A 73 9.98 -19.79 11.67
C PHE A 73 9.95 -18.40 12.33
N PRO A 74 10.87 -18.07 13.26
CA PRO A 74 10.79 -16.85 14.06
C PRO A 74 10.69 -15.56 13.25
N TYR A 75 11.30 -15.53 12.06
CA TYR A 75 11.25 -14.41 11.14
C TYR A 75 9.86 -14.17 10.52
N VAL A 76 8.93 -15.12 10.57
CA VAL A 76 7.52 -14.89 10.20
C VAL A 76 6.84 -13.84 11.10
N ASN A 77 7.31 -13.67 12.35
CA ASN A 77 6.74 -12.70 13.29
C ASN A 77 7.18 -11.26 13.04
N MET A 78 8.04 -11.01 12.04
CA MET A 78 8.39 -9.64 11.69
C MET A 78 7.25 -8.93 10.97
N GLU A 79 7.22 -7.61 11.10
CA GLU A 79 6.31 -6.76 10.31
C GLU A 79 6.91 -6.46 8.94
N PHE A 80 6.03 -6.34 7.93
CA PHE A 80 6.39 -5.78 6.64
C PHE A 80 6.95 -4.37 6.82
N ARG A 81 8.17 -4.18 6.32
CA ARG A 81 8.83 -2.89 6.27
C ARG A 81 8.63 -2.31 4.89
N TYR A 82 7.99 -1.16 4.82
CA TYR A 82 7.89 -0.37 3.59
C TYR A 82 9.27 0.20 3.22
N PRO A 83 9.64 0.32 1.93
CA PRO A 83 10.99 0.76 1.53
C PRO A 83 11.26 2.27 1.74
N ALA A 84 10.32 3.01 2.32
CA ALA A 84 10.44 4.42 2.64
C ALA A 84 9.81 4.72 4.01
N VAL A 85 10.18 5.84 4.63
CA VAL A 85 9.53 6.35 5.82
C VAL A 85 8.06 6.61 5.49
N PRO A 86 7.13 5.96 6.22
CA PRO A 86 5.70 6.15 5.97
C PRO A 86 5.27 7.60 6.15
N LYS A 87 4.30 8.05 5.36
CA LYS A 87 3.71 9.39 5.43
C LYS A 87 4.66 10.56 5.18
N GLU A 88 5.82 10.33 4.56
CA GLU A 88 6.79 11.38 4.29
C GLU A 88 7.21 11.43 2.81
N LEU A 89 7.36 12.65 2.29
CA LEU A 89 7.92 12.91 0.97
C LEU A 89 8.93 14.07 1.05
N LEU A 90 10.11 13.88 0.43
CA LEU A 90 11.18 14.86 0.40
C LEU A 90 11.08 15.71 -0.87
N PHE A 91 11.34 17.01 -0.72
CA PHE A 91 11.23 17.99 -1.79
C PHE A 91 12.52 18.78 -1.96
N GLY A 92 12.90 18.97 -3.22
CA GLY A 92 13.80 20.03 -3.65
C GLY A 92 13.04 21.07 -4.46
N PHE A 93 13.15 22.33 -4.09
CA PHE A 93 12.62 23.47 -4.86
C PHE A 93 13.74 24.24 -5.53
N THR A 94 13.40 24.92 -6.64
CA THR A 94 14.22 26.01 -7.15
C THR A 94 14.26 27.13 -6.11
N GLN A 95 15.30 27.97 -6.14
CA GLN A 95 15.42 29.07 -5.17
C GLN A 95 14.23 30.02 -5.20
N GLN A 96 13.68 30.30 -6.38
CA GLN A 96 12.50 31.15 -6.51
C GLN A 96 11.28 30.51 -5.85
N ALA A 97 10.95 29.26 -6.21
CA ALA A 97 9.81 28.55 -5.63
C ALA A 97 9.97 28.38 -4.11
N MET A 98 11.18 28.14 -3.60
CA MET A 98 11.42 28.08 -2.16
C MET A 98 11.10 29.41 -1.46
N GLN A 99 11.44 30.56 -2.07
CA GLN A 99 11.04 31.85 -1.50
C GLN A 99 9.52 32.03 -1.49
N GLU A 100 8.84 31.61 -2.56
CA GLU A 100 7.38 31.64 -2.65
C GLU A 100 6.74 30.71 -1.59
N VAL A 101 7.31 29.53 -1.34
CA VAL A 101 6.87 28.62 -0.26
C VAL A 101 7.02 29.28 1.11
N ILE A 102 8.15 29.95 1.37
CA ILE A 102 8.41 30.62 2.65
C ILE A 102 7.51 31.84 2.86
N SER A 103 7.22 32.59 1.80
CA SER A 103 6.31 33.75 1.88
C SER A 103 4.83 33.34 1.91
N GLY A 104 4.51 32.09 1.56
CA GLY A 104 3.15 31.57 1.45
C GLY A 104 2.47 31.90 0.13
N ASP A 105 3.25 32.28 -0.89
CA ASP A 105 2.77 32.64 -2.23
C ASP A 105 2.83 31.47 -3.23
N TYR A 106 3.41 30.32 -2.83
CA TYR A 106 3.46 29.12 -3.67
C TYR A 106 2.17 28.30 -3.54
N HIS A 107 1.38 28.27 -4.61
CA HIS A 107 0.04 27.66 -4.64
C HIS A 107 -0.08 26.46 -5.59
N GLU A 108 0.96 26.15 -6.36
CA GLU A 108 0.91 25.08 -7.38
C GLU A 108 0.63 23.70 -6.78
N TRP A 109 0.93 23.49 -5.49
CA TRP A 109 0.68 22.24 -4.77
C TRP A 109 -0.64 22.20 -3.97
N ASP A 110 -1.44 23.28 -3.95
CA ASP A 110 -2.53 23.39 -2.96
C ASP A 110 -3.61 22.32 -3.20
N GLU A 111 -4.00 22.10 -4.45
CA GLU A 111 -4.96 21.06 -4.83
C GLU A 111 -4.46 19.66 -4.47
N LEU A 112 -3.17 19.38 -4.71
CA LEU A 112 -2.57 18.09 -4.36
C LEU A 112 -2.45 17.90 -2.85
N ASN A 113 -2.08 18.95 -2.12
CA ASN A 113 -1.97 18.92 -0.66
C ASN A 113 -3.34 18.66 -0.01
N GLU A 114 -4.40 19.28 -0.52
CA GLU A 114 -5.77 19.01 -0.10
C GLU A 114 -6.20 17.58 -0.49
N GLN A 115 -5.96 17.17 -1.74
CA GLN A 115 -6.34 15.85 -2.25
C GLN A 115 -5.67 14.71 -1.48
N TYR A 116 -4.38 14.84 -1.16
CA TYR A 116 -3.60 13.78 -0.53
C TYR A 116 -3.50 13.90 0.99
N GLY A 117 -4.06 14.95 1.59
CA GLY A 117 -4.10 15.13 3.03
C GLY A 117 -2.73 15.45 3.62
N VAL A 118 -2.01 16.44 3.06
CA VAL A 118 -0.78 16.97 3.65
C VAL A 118 -1.13 17.73 4.92
N SER A 119 -0.64 17.23 6.06
CA SER A 119 -0.87 17.85 7.38
C SER A 119 0.17 18.89 7.75
N GLU A 120 1.41 18.74 7.25
CA GLU A 120 2.52 19.60 7.63
C GLU A 120 3.55 19.75 6.50
N VAL A 121 4.07 20.97 6.36
CA VAL A 121 5.20 21.29 5.49
C VAL A 121 6.37 21.71 6.35
N LEU A 122 7.47 20.97 6.27
CA LEU A 122 8.66 21.18 7.07
C LEU A 122 9.83 21.68 6.22
N ILE A 123 10.15 22.96 6.32
CA ILE A 123 11.34 23.54 5.68
C ILE A 123 12.59 23.08 6.43
N ARG A 124 13.50 22.39 5.72
CA ARG A 124 14.73 21.82 6.28
C ARG A 124 15.95 22.68 6.02
N ASN A 125 16.07 23.19 4.80
CA ASN A 125 17.17 24.04 4.41
C ASN A 125 16.74 24.99 3.28
N VAL A 126 16.64 26.27 3.58
CA VAL A 126 16.23 27.30 2.61
C VAL A 126 17.24 27.45 1.48
N GLU A 127 18.54 27.46 1.80
CA GLU A 127 19.62 27.67 0.81
C GLU A 127 19.70 26.52 -0.20
N LEU A 128 19.37 25.31 0.23
CA LEU A 128 19.35 24.11 -0.61
C LEU A 128 17.96 23.81 -1.20
N GLY A 129 16.94 24.63 -0.91
CA GLY A 129 15.58 24.39 -1.39
C GLY A 129 14.94 23.12 -0.81
N LEU A 130 15.36 22.67 0.37
CA LEU A 130 14.90 21.40 0.96
C LEU A 130 13.67 21.59 1.85
N ALA A 131 12.62 20.85 1.54
CA ALA A 131 11.44 20.71 2.37
C ALA A 131 11.02 19.23 2.51
N LYS A 132 10.10 18.98 3.42
CA LYS A 132 9.48 17.68 3.63
C LYS A 132 7.98 17.86 3.82
N LEU A 133 7.17 17.07 3.11
CA LEU A 133 5.74 16.97 3.36
C LEU A 133 5.45 15.80 4.30
N ILE A 134 4.52 16.01 5.23
CA ILE A 134 3.98 14.99 6.11
C ILE A 134 2.49 14.86 5.83
N PHE A 135 2.03 13.62 5.66
CA PHE A 135 0.65 13.27 5.35
C PHE A 135 -0.10 12.78 6.60
N GLU A 136 -1.42 12.98 6.62
CA GLU A 136 -2.28 12.54 7.74
C GLU A 136 -2.32 11.00 7.89
N ASP A 137 -2.45 10.27 6.78
CA ASP A 137 -2.52 8.81 6.75
C ASP A 137 -1.43 8.20 5.83
N GLN A 138 -1.40 6.86 5.77
CA GLN A 138 -0.48 6.12 4.91
C GLN A 138 -0.74 6.43 3.44
N VAL A 139 0.31 6.85 2.75
CA VAL A 139 0.31 7.18 1.31
C VAL A 139 1.38 6.37 0.58
N ASN A 140 1.29 6.33 -0.75
CA ASN A 140 2.36 5.82 -1.61
C ASN A 140 3.36 6.95 -1.96
N PRO A 141 4.49 7.09 -1.24
CA PRO A 141 5.42 8.17 -1.52
C PRO A 141 6.13 8.02 -2.87
N PHE A 142 6.17 6.83 -3.48
CA PHE A 142 6.78 6.65 -4.80
C PHE A 142 5.89 7.28 -5.88
N LEU A 143 4.61 6.90 -5.90
CA LEU A 143 3.64 7.49 -6.82
C LEU A 143 3.45 8.99 -6.58
N LEU A 144 3.36 9.42 -5.32
CA LEU A 144 3.23 10.85 -5.02
C LEU A 144 4.50 11.62 -5.37
N GLY A 145 5.69 11.00 -5.25
CA GLY A 145 6.95 11.55 -5.72
C GLY A 145 6.84 12.01 -7.18
N ASP A 146 6.48 11.07 -8.06
CA ASP A 146 6.31 11.32 -9.51
C ASP A 146 5.27 12.41 -9.79
N ILE A 147 4.13 12.41 -9.08
CA ILE A 147 3.07 13.40 -9.27
C ILE A 147 3.56 14.81 -8.90
N TYR A 148 4.15 14.95 -7.72
CA TYR A 148 4.61 16.25 -7.21
C TYR A 148 5.85 16.79 -7.93
N GLU A 149 6.69 15.92 -8.49
CA GLU A 149 7.85 16.34 -9.30
C GLU A 149 7.43 17.12 -10.56
N THR A 150 6.20 16.95 -11.04
CA THR A 150 5.68 17.67 -12.21
C THR A 150 5.34 19.15 -11.93
N LEU A 151 5.30 19.57 -10.67
CA LEU A 151 4.90 20.92 -10.29
C LEU A 151 5.94 21.97 -10.70
N PRO A 152 5.53 23.16 -11.16
CA PRO A 152 6.43 24.25 -11.46
C PRO A 152 7.33 24.60 -10.28
N GLY A 153 8.64 24.68 -10.52
CA GLY A 153 9.62 25.07 -9.50
C GLY A 153 10.03 23.96 -8.54
N VAL A 154 9.49 22.74 -8.66
CA VAL A 154 10.02 21.53 -8.02
C VAL A 154 11.20 21.00 -8.86
N VAL A 155 12.31 20.73 -8.19
CA VAL A 155 13.55 20.17 -8.77
C VAL A 155 13.57 18.66 -8.64
N TYR A 156 13.07 18.14 -7.52
CA TYR A 156 12.85 16.72 -7.29
C TYR A 156 11.80 16.54 -6.19
N SER A 157 11.12 15.41 -6.23
CA SER A 157 10.17 14.96 -5.21
C SER A 157 10.33 13.45 -5.06
N GLU A 158 10.84 13.00 -3.92
CA GLU A 158 11.23 11.60 -3.74
C GLU A 158 10.80 11.06 -2.38
N PRO A 159 10.54 9.74 -2.27
CA PRO A 159 10.31 9.09 -0.98
C PRO A 159 11.45 9.35 -0.01
N ASN A 160 11.13 9.52 1.27
CA ASN A 160 12.17 9.51 2.30
C ASN A 160 12.68 8.07 2.51
N GLY A 161 13.68 7.65 1.73
CA GLY A 161 14.19 6.29 1.72
C GLY A 161 14.81 5.84 3.04
N LEU A 162 14.75 4.53 3.31
CA LEU A 162 15.44 3.91 4.45
C LEU A 162 16.84 3.44 4.03
N ILE A 163 17.82 3.60 4.93
CA ILE A 163 19.20 3.16 4.68
C ILE A 163 19.34 1.67 4.99
N GLY A 164 20.03 0.98 4.10
CA GLY A 164 20.41 -0.42 4.27
C GLY A 164 19.35 -1.40 3.77
N ASP A 165 19.78 -2.65 3.69
CA ASP A 165 18.96 -3.80 3.37
C ASP A 165 18.74 -4.61 4.64
N TRP A 166 17.53 -5.09 4.89
CA TRP A 166 17.17 -5.71 6.15
C TRP A 166 16.27 -6.93 5.91
N SER A 167 16.16 -7.79 6.93
CA SER A 167 15.12 -8.81 6.98
C SER A 167 13.75 -8.18 6.78
N ASN A 168 12.90 -8.82 5.98
CA ASN A 168 11.56 -8.34 5.66
C ASN A 168 10.63 -9.50 5.27
N ILE A 169 9.34 -9.22 5.18
CA ILE A 169 8.31 -10.11 4.64
C ILE A 169 7.67 -9.43 3.43
N TYR A 170 7.80 -10.00 2.23
CA TYR A 170 7.32 -9.40 0.99
C TYR A 170 6.00 -10.05 0.57
N PRO A 171 4.84 -9.39 0.78
CA PRO A 171 3.57 -9.90 0.31
C PRO A 171 3.42 -9.63 -1.21
N TRP A 172 2.80 -10.55 -1.92
CA TRP A 172 2.64 -10.47 -3.38
C TRP A 172 1.37 -11.18 -3.84
N LEU A 173 0.89 -10.83 -5.04
CA LEU A 173 -0.20 -11.55 -5.69
C LEU A 173 0.35 -12.50 -6.75
N VAL A 174 0.04 -13.78 -6.58
CA VAL A 174 0.33 -14.83 -7.55
C VAL A 174 -0.99 -15.45 -7.98
N GLU A 175 -1.34 -15.28 -9.26
CA GLU A 175 -2.59 -15.81 -9.83
C GLU A 175 -3.83 -15.36 -9.04
N GLY A 176 -3.79 -14.13 -8.49
CA GLY A 176 -4.87 -13.56 -7.67
C GLY A 176 -4.91 -14.05 -6.21
N GLN A 177 -3.95 -14.87 -5.78
CA GLN A 177 -3.81 -15.30 -4.39
C GLN A 177 -2.62 -14.62 -3.73
N LEU A 178 -2.75 -14.27 -2.45
CA LEU A 178 -1.64 -13.74 -1.68
C LEU A 178 -0.56 -14.81 -1.47
N ALA A 179 0.68 -14.39 -1.57
CA ALA A 179 1.85 -15.17 -1.27
C ALA A 179 2.86 -14.30 -0.51
N PHE A 180 3.71 -14.92 0.30
CA PHE A 180 4.63 -14.24 1.20
C PHE A 180 6.03 -14.81 1.04
N LEU A 181 6.99 -13.93 0.74
CA LEU A 181 8.40 -14.26 0.84
C LEU A 181 8.94 -13.68 2.14
N VAL A 182 9.27 -14.53 3.10
CA VAL A 182 9.94 -14.11 4.33
C VAL A 182 11.43 -14.23 4.12
N ARG A 183 12.18 -13.19 4.47
CA ARG A 183 13.62 -13.14 4.32
C ARG A 183 14.28 -12.81 5.65
N GLU A 184 15.12 -13.71 6.12
CA GLU A 184 16.19 -13.39 7.06
C GLU A 184 17.40 -12.90 6.26
N ALA A 185 18.00 -11.78 6.65
CA ALA A 185 19.15 -11.20 5.97
C ALA A 185 20.27 -10.82 6.96
N TRP A 186 21.54 -11.10 6.61
CA TRP A 186 22.69 -10.81 7.47
C TRP A 186 23.99 -10.54 6.68
N GLY A 187 25.03 -10.12 7.42
CA GLY A 187 26.32 -9.71 6.87
C GLY A 187 26.42 -8.19 6.73
N ASP A 188 26.80 -7.68 5.56
CA ASP A 188 26.94 -6.23 5.30
C ASP A 188 25.62 -5.58 4.89
N CYS A 189 24.65 -5.62 5.80
CA CYS A 189 23.30 -5.10 5.58
C CYS A 189 23.23 -3.59 5.28
N PRO A 190 24.05 -2.70 5.88
CA PRO A 190 24.09 -1.29 5.46
C PRO A 190 24.42 -1.07 3.98
N ALA A 191 25.11 -2.03 3.33
CA ALA A 191 25.49 -1.98 1.93
C ALA A 191 24.71 -2.95 1.02
N GLY A 192 23.68 -3.64 1.54
CA GLY A 192 22.96 -4.70 0.84
C GLY A 192 23.37 -6.08 1.31
N CYS A 193 22.66 -6.65 2.30
CA CYS A 193 23.06 -7.87 3.01
C CYS A 193 23.57 -8.96 2.04
N ILE A 194 24.75 -9.52 2.36
CA ILE A 194 25.43 -10.49 1.50
C ILE A 194 24.83 -11.91 1.59
N TYR A 195 24.11 -12.20 2.66
CA TYR A 195 23.50 -13.51 2.90
C TYR A 195 22.02 -13.36 3.20
N SER A 196 21.25 -14.37 2.81
CA SER A 196 19.82 -14.42 3.08
C SER A 196 19.31 -15.84 3.16
N HIS A 197 18.34 -16.06 4.03
CA HIS A 197 17.52 -17.26 4.07
C HIS A 197 16.10 -16.87 3.73
N PHE A 198 15.49 -17.60 2.81
CA PHE A 198 14.14 -17.31 2.31
C PHE A 198 13.18 -18.43 2.68
N TRP A 199 11.99 -18.07 3.15
CA TRP A 199 10.84 -18.97 3.27
C TRP A 199 9.70 -18.48 2.39
N TYR A 200 9.13 -19.37 1.60
CA TYR A 200 8.01 -19.05 0.71
C TYR A 200 6.71 -19.69 1.20
N PHE A 201 5.67 -18.87 1.34
CA PHE A 201 4.34 -19.26 1.76
C PHE A 201 3.31 -18.81 0.73
N LYS A 202 2.29 -19.63 0.49
CA LYS A 202 1.19 -19.30 -0.43
C LYS A 202 -0.16 -19.44 0.27
N SER A 203 -1.00 -18.43 0.12
CA SER A 203 -2.39 -18.50 0.60
C SER A 203 -3.21 -19.43 -0.27
N THR A 204 -4.09 -20.18 0.36
CA THR A 204 -5.01 -21.15 -0.25
C THR A 204 -6.40 -20.97 0.34
N ILE A 205 -7.39 -21.68 -0.20
CA ILE A 205 -8.77 -21.67 0.33
C ILE A 205 -8.82 -22.21 1.76
N SER A 206 -7.93 -23.16 2.12
CA SER A 206 -7.89 -23.81 3.43
C SER A 206 -6.91 -23.16 4.42
N GLY A 207 -6.22 -22.11 3.99
CA GLY A 207 -5.27 -21.37 4.83
C GLY A 207 -3.92 -21.14 4.17
N ILE A 208 -2.84 -21.03 4.92
CA ILE A 208 -1.52 -20.73 4.36
C ILE A 208 -0.67 -22.00 4.27
N ARG A 209 -0.01 -22.20 3.13
CA ARG A 209 0.84 -23.37 2.90
C ARG A 209 2.30 -22.95 2.77
N PHE A 210 3.17 -23.57 3.56
CA PHE A 210 4.62 -23.54 3.31
C PHE A 210 4.97 -24.24 1.99
N VAL A 211 5.72 -23.56 1.13
CA VAL A 211 6.12 -24.04 -0.21
C VAL A 211 7.54 -24.59 -0.19
N GLY A 212 8.44 -23.89 0.49
CA GLY A 212 9.84 -24.27 0.60
C GLY A 212 10.71 -23.12 1.08
N GLU A 213 11.99 -23.42 1.24
CA GLU A 213 13.01 -22.48 1.67
C GLU A 213 14.28 -22.66 0.84
N PHE A 214 15.15 -21.66 0.83
CA PHE A 214 16.54 -21.80 0.35
C PHE A 214 17.41 -20.67 0.91
N GLU A 215 18.73 -20.91 0.88
CA GLU A 215 19.73 -19.95 1.32
C GLU A 215 20.53 -19.38 0.13
N THR A 216 21.00 -18.13 0.25
CA THR A 216 21.91 -17.52 -0.72
C THR A 216 23.16 -18.38 -0.91
N GLY A 217 23.44 -18.73 -2.18
CA GLY A 217 24.55 -19.61 -2.55
C GLY A 217 24.09 -21.01 -2.97
N GLU A 218 22.84 -21.37 -2.65
CA GLU A 218 22.19 -22.58 -3.16
C GLU A 218 21.55 -22.35 -4.55
N PRO A 219 21.34 -23.42 -5.35
CA PRO A 219 20.55 -23.30 -6.57
C PRO A 219 19.12 -22.83 -6.27
N LYS A 220 18.67 -21.80 -6.99
CA LYS A 220 17.30 -21.26 -6.87
C LYS A 220 16.26 -22.38 -7.09
N PRO A 221 15.29 -22.55 -6.17
CA PRO A 221 14.26 -23.58 -6.30
C PRO A 221 13.27 -23.25 -7.43
N GLY A 222 12.56 -24.26 -7.92
CA GLY A 222 11.64 -24.11 -9.07
C GLY A 222 10.46 -23.15 -8.83
N TRP A 223 10.11 -22.87 -7.57
CA TRP A 223 9.08 -21.90 -7.19
C TRP A 223 9.59 -20.44 -7.17
N TRP A 224 10.90 -20.20 -7.22
CA TRP A 224 11.48 -18.86 -7.08
C TRP A 224 10.94 -17.82 -8.08
N PRO A 225 10.81 -18.11 -9.38
CA PRO A 225 10.31 -17.13 -10.35
C PRO A 225 8.89 -16.62 -10.05
N GLU A 226 8.10 -17.37 -9.27
CA GLU A 226 6.74 -17.01 -8.87
C GLU A 226 6.72 -15.81 -7.92
N ILE A 227 7.74 -15.69 -7.06
CA ILE A 227 7.75 -14.74 -5.93
C ILE A 227 8.94 -13.76 -5.97
N GLU A 228 9.96 -14.03 -6.78
CA GLU A 228 11.07 -13.10 -7.05
C GLU A 228 10.60 -11.66 -7.38
N PRO A 229 9.50 -11.43 -8.12
CA PRO A 229 9.01 -10.08 -8.38
C PRO A 229 8.72 -9.25 -7.12
N ALA A 230 8.29 -9.89 -6.02
CA ALA A 230 8.01 -9.20 -4.76
C ALA A 230 9.28 -8.56 -4.17
N LEU A 231 10.38 -9.33 -4.15
CA LEU A 231 11.68 -8.85 -3.70
C LEU A 231 12.26 -7.83 -4.67
N ARG A 232 12.14 -8.06 -5.99
CA ARG A 232 12.66 -7.14 -7.00
C ARG A 232 11.98 -5.79 -6.95
N LYS A 233 10.65 -5.78 -6.84
CA LYS A 233 9.91 -4.54 -6.65
C LYS A 233 10.46 -3.80 -5.42
N TYR A 234 10.72 -4.51 -4.31
CA TYR A 234 11.21 -3.88 -3.08
C TYR A 234 12.60 -3.26 -3.24
N LEU A 235 13.50 -3.96 -3.93
CA LEU A 235 14.88 -3.51 -4.11
C LEU A 235 15.04 -2.44 -5.19
N TYR A 236 14.18 -2.43 -6.21
CA TYR A 236 14.41 -1.66 -7.44
C TYR A 236 13.24 -0.76 -7.85
N GLY A 237 12.12 -0.80 -7.15
CA GLY A 237 10.92 -0.03 -7.48
C GLY A 237 10.12 -0.56 -8.67
N ASP A 238 10.59 -1.61 -9.36
CA ASP A 238 9.91 -2.16 -10.53
C ASP A 238 9.69 -3.68 -10.45
N ALA A 239 8.46 -4.10 -10.74
CA ALA A 239 8.09 -5.50 -10.92
C ALA A 239 8.18 -5.94 -12.40
N ALA A 240 8.23 -5.00 -13.34
CA ALA A 240 8.02 -5.21 -14.78
C ALA A 240 9.31 -5.42 -15.59
N ASP A 241 10.48 -4.93 -15.16
CA ASP A 241 11.71 -5.07 -15.94
C ASP A 241 12.38 -6.46 -15.78
N CYS A 242 11.73 -7.50 -16.28
CA CYS A 242 12.34 -8.80 -16.53
C CYS A 242 13.16 -8.76 -17.84
N GLY A 243 14.28 -8.02 -17.85
CA GLY A 243 15.20 -8.00 -18.99
C GLY A 243 16.37 -7.02 -18.87
N ILE A 244 17.55 -7.53 -18.49
CA ILE A 244 18.87 -7.00 -18.89
C ILE A 244 19.12 -5.50 -18.64
N TYR A 245 19.49 -5.12 -17.42
CA TYR A 245 20.55 -4.13 -17.15
C TYR A 245 21.22 -4.53 -15.81
N GLY A 246 22.48 -4.95 -15.71
CA GLY A 246 23.56 -4.82 -16.67
C GLY A 246 24.09 -3.39 -16.73
N GLY A 247 24.27 -2.75 -15.57
CA GLY A 247 25.12 -1.57 -15.38
C GLY A 247 26.27 -1.91 -14.46
#